data_AF-A0A5Q4FHY0-F1
#
_entry.id   AF-A0A5Q4FHY0-F1
#
_cell.length_a   1.000
_cell.length_b   1.000
_cell.length_c   1.000
_cell.angle_alpha   90.00
_cell.angle_beta   90.00
_cell.angle_gamma   90.00
#
_symmetry.space_group_name_H-M   'P 1'
#
loop_
_entity.id
_entity.type
_entity.pdbx_description
1 polymer ?
#
loop_
_entity_poly.entity_id
_entity_poly.type
_entity_poly.pdbx_seq_one_letter_code
_entity_poly.pdbx_strand_id
1 'polypeptide(L)'
;MEMASGIQKKMLPSSPPVIGGYAIDRKNLTAQSVGGDYYDYIRMYDSKWLICLADISGKGMSAALLMSNLQAILRGHVLRKNDS
;
A
#
# COMPACT_ATOMS: atom_id res chain seq x y z
N MET A 1 -5.02 20.64 -0.69
CA MET A 1 -4.46 19.60 0.21
C MET A 1 -5.42 18.43 0.44
N GLU A 2 -6.73 18.64 0.47
CA GLU A 2 -7.72 17.56 0.68
C GLU A 2 -7.68 16.45 -0.37
N MET A 3 -7.50 16.79 -1.65
CA MET A 3 -7.47 15.81 -2.73
C MET A 3 -6.33 14.78 -2.59
N ALA A 4 -5.11 15.24 -2.25
CA ALA A 4 -3.96 14.36 -2.06
C ALA A 4 -4.13 13.42 -0.86
N SER A 5 -4.73 13.91 0.24
CA SER A 5 -5.09 13.10 1.41
C SER A 5 -6.15 12.05 1.06
N GLY A 6 -7.16 12.44 0.28
CA GLY A 6 -8.20 11.54 -0.19
C GLY A 6 -7.68 10.41 -1.09
N ILE A 7 -6.75 10.73 -1.99
CA ILE A 7 -6.09 9.73 -2.84
C ILE A 7 -5.29 8.77 -1.95
N GLN A 8 -4.42 9.28 -1.08
CA GLN A 8 -3.61 8.44 -0.19
C GLN A 8 -4.47 7.52 0.69
N LYS A 9 -5.53 8.03 1.30
CA LYS A 9 -6.42 7.21 2.15
C LYS A 9 -7.11 6.10 1.36
N LYS A 10 -7.49 6.34 0.11
CA LYS A 10 -8.09 5.31 -0.76
C LYS A 10 -7.08 4.25 -1.21
N MET A 11 -5.81 4.61 -1.25
CA MET A 11 -4.74 3.70 -1.65
C MET A 11 -4.32 2.72 -0.56
N LEU A 12 -4.48 3.09 0.70
CA LEU A 12 -4.10 2.26 1.84
C LEU A 12 -5.18 1.19 2.11
N PRO A 13 -4.80 -0.08 2.39
CA PRO A 13 -5.76 -1.12 2.76
C PRO A 13 -6.58 -0.73 3.99
N SER A 14 -7.90 -0.90 3.91
CA SER A 14 -8.82 -0.59 5.01
C SER A 14 -8.70 -1.57 6.19
N SER A 15 -8.28 -2.81 5.92
CA SER A 15 -8.10 -3.87 6.91
C SER A 15 -6.94 -4.79 6.53
N PRO A 16 -6.26 -5.40 7.52
CA PRO A 16 -5.26 -6.43 7.28
C PRO A 16 -5.91 -7.71 6.72
N PRO A 17 -5.20 -8.52 5.93
CA PRO A 17 -5.71 -9.79 5.43
C PRO A 17 -5.77 -10.85 6.52
N VAL A 18 -6.64 -11.84 6.34
CA VAL A 18 -6.66 -13.05 7.17
C VAL A 18 -5.69 -14.06 6.55
N ILE A 19 -4.61 -14.37 7.27
CA ILE A 19 -3.61 -15.36 6.86
C ILE A 19 -3.55 -16.43 7.94
N GLY A 20 -3.82 -17.69 7.56
CA GLY A 20 -3.81 -18.82 8.50
C GLY A 20 -2.48 -18.94 9.24
N GLY A 21 -2.52 -19.01 10.56
CA GLY A 21 -1.34 -19.09 11.43
C GLY A 21 -0.68 -17.75 11.76
N TYR A 22 -1.19 -16.62 11.27
CA TYR A 22 -0.65 -15.28 11.55
C TYR A 22 -1.72 -14.34 12.08
N ALA A 23 -1.36 -13.53 13.08
CA ALA A 23 -2.14 -12.37 13.50
C ALA A 23 -1.49 -11.12 12.90
N ILE A 24 -2.22 -10.42 12.03
CA ILE A 24 -1.73 -9.20 11.37
C ILE A 24 -2.60 -8.04 11.82
N ASP A 25 -1.94 -6.99 12.31
CA ASP A 25 -2.58 -5.73 12.68
C ASP A 25 -1.85 -4.57 11.99
N ARG A 26 -2.53 -3.42 11.87
CA ARG A 26 -2.02 -2.24 11.21
C ARG A 26 -2.40 -0.99 11.99
N LYS A 27 -1.38 -0.18 12.29
CA LYS A 27 -1.55 1.17 12.80
C LYS A 27 -0.73 2.13 11.95
N ASN A 28 -1.40 3.08 11.31
CA ASN A 28 -0.74 4.17 10.59
C ASN A 28 -1.10 5.48 11.30
N LEU A 29 -0.13 6.08 11.98
CA LEU A 29 -0.27 7.35 12.68
C LEU A 29 0.47 8.42 11.86
N THR A 30 -0.22 9.00 10.89
CA THR A 30 0.39 10.04 10.08
C THR A 30 0.51 11.35 10.86
N ALA A 31 1.72 11.93 10.92
CA ALA A 31 1.94 13.22 11.57
C ALA A 31 1.40 14.43 10.78
N GLN A 32 1.07 14.25 9.50
CA GLN A 32 0.57 15.30 8.59
C GLN A 32 -0.67 14.81 7.82
N SER A 33 -1.41 15.74 7.20
CA SER A 33 -2.62 15.43 6.42
C SER A 33 -2.37 14.50 5.22
N VAL A 34 -1.13 14.45 4.72
CA VAL A 34 -0.64 13.52 3.70
C VAL A 34 0.74 13.02 4.14
N GLY A 35 0.88 11.74 4.40
CA GLY A 35 2.12 11.10 4.86
C GLY A 35 2.98 10.54 3.73
N GLY A 36 4.23 10.21 4.02
CA GLY A 36 5.07 9.38 3.14
C GLY A 36 4.79 7.88 3.29
N ASP A 37 4.22 7.46 4.42
CA ASP A 37 4.06 6.05 4.73
C ASP A 37 3.07 5.33 3.81
N TYR A 38 3.57 4.27 3.17
CA TYR A 38 2.83 3.34 2.33
C TYR A 38 2.90 1.95 2.96
N TYR A 39 1.76 1.27 2.96
CA TYR A 39 1.74 -0.17 3.15
C TYR A 39 0.67 -0.81 2.27
N ASP A 40 0.89 -2.07 1.87
CA ASP A 40 -0.05 -2.84 1.07
C ASP A 40 0.07 -4.33 1.39
N TYR A 41 -1.02 -5.06 1.16
CA TYR A 41 -1.11 -6.51 1.31
C TYR A 41 -1.54 -7.09 -0.03
N ILE A 42 -0.63 -7.78 -0.71
CA ILE A 42 -0.87 -8.31 -2.04
C ILE A 42 -0.82 -9.83 -1.98
N ARG A 43 -1.95 -10.47 -2.31
CA ARG A 43 -2.03 -11.92 -2.40
C ARG A 43 -1.29 -12.40 -3.65
N MET A 44 -0.42 -13.39 -3.49
CA MET A 44 0.34 -14.04 -4.55
C MET A 44 -0.18 -15.47 -4.79
N TYR A 45 0.40 -16.17 -5.77
CA TYR A 45 0.23 -17.61 -5.99
C TYR A 45 0.61 -18.45 -4.76
N ASP A 46 0.15 -19.71 -4.72
CA ASP A 46 0.38 -20.68 -3.63
C ASP A 46 -0.06 -20.22 -2.22
N SER A 47 -1.06 -19.34 -2.12
CA SER A 47 -1.47 -18.74 -0.83
C SER A 47 -0.36 -17.94 -0.14
N LYS A 48 0.66 -17.49 -0.88
CA LYS A 48 1.70 -16.59 -0.38
C LYS A 48 1.17 -15.16 -0.35
N TRP A 49 1.76 -14.35 0.52
CA TRP A 49 1.42 -12.95 0.68
C TRP A 49 2.68 -12.10 0.60
N LEU A 50 2.56 -10.98 -0.13
CA LEU A 50 3.53 -9.91 -0.11
C LEU A 50 3.00 -8.82 0.82
N ILE A 51 3.79 -8.47 1.83
CA ILE A 51 3.53 -7.35 2.72
C ILE A 51 4.52 -6.25 2.34
N CYS A 52 4.00 -5.11 1.90
CA CYS A 52 4.82 -3.95 1.53
C CYS A 52 4.77 -2.90 2.63
N LEU A 53 5.93 -2.36 2.99
CA LEU A 53 6.10 -1.18 3.85
C LEU A 53 7.11 -0.27 3.16
N ALA A 54 6.77 1.00 2.96
CA ALA A 54 7.68 1.98 2.37
C ALA A 54 7.43 3.37 2.93
N ASP A 55 8.49 4.16 3.05
CA ASP A 55 8.41 5.60 3.32
C ASP A 55 8.70 6.35 2.01
N ILE A 56 7.71 7.10 1.53
CA ILE A 56 7.80 7.89 0.31
C ILE A 56 8.29 9.28 0.69
N SER A 57 9.56 9.54 0.35
CA SER A 57 10.17 10.85 0.53
C SER A 57 9.39 11.93 -0.23
N GLY A 58 8.77 12.85 0.51
CA GLY A 58 8.02 13.97 -0.06
C GLY A 58 6.82 14.36 0.80
N LYS A 59 6.06 15.36 0.34
CA LYS A 59 4.82 15.80 1.01
C LYS A 59 3.77 16.23 -0.01
N GLY A 60 2.51 16.08 0.36
CA GLY A 60 1.39 16.53 -0.47
C GLY A 60 1.22 15.72 -1.76
N MET A 61 0.93 16.40 -2.87
CA MET A 61 0.44 15.76 -4.10
C MET A 61 1.50 14.90 -4.82
N SER A 62 2.76 15.32 -4.83
CA SER A 62 3.84 14.56 -5.45
C SER A 62 4.08 13.21 -4.75
N ALA A 63 3.97 13.18 -3.43
CA ALA A 63 4.07 11.94 -2.65
C ALA A 63 2.90 11.00 -2.97
N ALA A 64 1.67 11.52 -3.04
CA ALA A 64 0.49 10.71 -3.40
C ALA A 64 0.57 10.12 -4.82
N LEU A 65 1.13 10.86 -5.78
CA LEU A 65 1.36 10.37 -7.15
C LEU A 65 2.45 9.30 -7.21
N LEU A 66 3.56 9.49 -6.50
CA LEU A 66 4.61 8.47 -6.40
C LEU A 66 4.08 7.19 -5.74
N MET A 67 3.26 7.32 -4.70
CA MET A 67 2.56 6.21 -4.06
C MET A 67 1.68 5.46 -5.06
N SER A 68 0.87 6.21 -5.84
CA SER A 68 0.00 5.68 -6.90
C SER A 68 0.78 4.85 -7.91
N ASN A 69 1.91 5.38 -8.36
CA ASN A 69 2.78 4.68 -9.29
C ASN A 69 3.41 3.43 -8.68
N LEU A 70 3.91 3.50 -7.44
CA LEU A 70 4.49 2.36 -6.74
C LEU A 70 3.47 1.22 -6.57
N GLN A 71 2.25 1.54 -6.12
CA GLN A 71 1.18 0.56 -5.97
C GLN A 71 0.85 -0.13 -7.30
N ALA A 72 0.73 0.64 -8.39
CA ALA A 72 0.45 0.11 -9.72
C ALA A 72 1.54 -0.85 -10.20
N ILE A 73 2.82 -0.47 -10.03
CA ILE A 73 3.97 -1.30 -10.43
C ILE A 73 4.02 -2.61 -9.63
N LEU A 74 3.84 -2.54 -8.31
CA LEU A 74 3.87 -3.72 -7.44
C LEU A 74 2.75 -4.70 -7.79
N ARG A 75 1.52 -4.19 -7.91
CA ARG A 75 0.36 -5.03 -8.26
C ARG A 75 0.49 -5.61 -9.66
N GLY A 76 0.98 -4.84 -10.63
CA GLY A 76 1.25 -5.32 -11.99
C GLY A 76 2.30 -6.44 -12.03
N HIS A 77 3.39 -6.31 -11.27
CA HIS A 77 4.42 -7.36 -11.19
C HIS A 77 3.91 -8.65 -10.55
N VAL A 78 3.10 -8.53 -9.49
CA VAL A 78 2.53 -9.70 -8.82
C VAL A 78 1.51 -10.40 -9.70
N LEU A 79 0.63 -9.65 -10.39
CA LEU A 79 -0.36 -10.22 -11.31
C LEU A 79 0.28 -10.95 -12.48
N ARG A 80 1.34 -10.40 -13.09
CA ARG A 80 2.02 -11.07 -14.22
C ARG A 80 2.59 -12.43 -13.84
N LYS A 81 3.02 -12.60 -12.58
CA LYS A 81 3.56 -13.87 -12.08
C LYS A 81 2.46 -14.89 -11.76
N ASN A 82 1.18 -14.50 -11.78
CA ASN A 82 0.05 -15.41 -11.59
C ASN A 82 -0.43 -16.06 -12.91
N ASP A 83 -0.04 -15.51 -14.06
CA ASP A 83 -0.41 -16.01 -15.41
C ASP A 83 0.68 -16.89 -16.05
N SER A 84 1.76 -17.21 -15.33
CA SER A 84 2.91 -18.02 -15.78
C SER A 84 3.07 -19.28 -14.94
#